data_AF-A0A968NI26-F1
#
_entry.id   AF-A0A968NI26-F1
#
_cell.length_a   1.000
_cell.length_b   1.000
_cell.length_c   1.000
_cell.angle_alpha   90.00
_cell.angle_beta   90.00
_cell.angle_gamma   90.00
#
_symmetry.space_group_name_H-M   'P 1'
#
loop_
_entity.id
_entity.type
_entity.pdbx_description
1 polymer ?
#
loop_
_entity_poly.entity_id
_entity_poly.type
_entity_poly.pdbx_seq_one_letter_code
_entity_poly.pdbx_strand_id
1 'polypeptide(L)'
;MEKIQLGNFQDAIENFTQAIENEINLRSAYSNRCLAFLQVQEYQNAVKDCTRAIEISDNLRTQSIEAYINRGLAHYRLGEFDAAVVDYNQALAIKPHEFRAYYNRGVANAAKG
;
A
#
# COMPACT_ATOMS: atom_id res chain seq x y z
N MET A 1 -1.33 -0.97 -24.73
CA MET A 1 -2.04 -1.42 -23.53
C MET A 1 -1.47 -0.76 -22.27
N GLU A 2 -0.15 -0.76 -22.07
CA GLU A 2 0.52 -0.12 -20.92
C GLU A 2 0.18 1.38 -20.71
N LYS A 3 0.24 2.21 -21.76
CA LYS A 3 -0.16 3.64 -21.68
C LYS A 3 -1.62 3.85 -21.25
N ILE A 4 -2.53 2.97 -21.67
CA ILE A 4 -3.95 3.03 -21.30
C ILE A 4 -4.10 2.69 -19.81
N GLN A 5 -3.35 1.69 -19.35
CA GLN A 5 -3.37 1.27 -17.95
C GLN A 5 -2.79 2.35 -17.02
N LEU A 6 -1.69 3.03 -17.41
CA LEU A 6 -1.14 4.17 -16.68
C LEU A 6 -2.12 5.35 -16.64
N GLY A 7 -2.79 5.67 -17.76
CA GLY A 7 -3.84 6.69 -17.81
C GLY A 7 -4.97 6.39 -16.83
N ASN A 8 -5.44 5.14 -16.80
CA ASN A 8 -6.49 4.72 -15.86
C ASN A 8 -6.06 4.85 -14.39
N PHE A 9 -4.78 4.66 -14.07
CA PHE A 9 -4.28 4.84 -12.71
C PHE A 9 -4.11 6.31 -12.34
N GLN A 10 -3.74 7.17 -13.30
CA GLN A 10 -3.69 8.61 -13.08
C GLN A 10 -5.09 9.17 -12.79
N ASP A 11 -6.09 8.77 -13.58
CA ASP A 11 -7.49 9.13 -13.33
C ASP A 11 -7.96 8.61 -11.96
N ALA A 12 -7.54 7.40 -11.56
CA ALA A 12 -7.85 6.87 -10.23
C ALA A 12 -7.23 7.73 -9.11
N ILE A 13 -5.98 8.18 -9.27
CA ILE A 13 -5.31 9.08 -8.31
C ILE A 13 -6.10 10.38 -8.14
N GLU A 14 -6.56 10.98 -9.23
CA GLU A 14 -7.37 12.21 -9.20
C GLU A 14 -8.70 11.99 -8.49
N ASN A 15 -9.43 10.92 -8.83
CA ASN A 15 -10.71 10.60 -8.18
C ASN A 15 -10.56 10.35 -6.68
N PHE A 16 -9.52 9.61 -6.24
CA PHE A 16 -9.27 9.41 -4.81
C PHE A 16 -8.80 10.67 -4.11
N THR A 17 -8.11 11.57 -4.82
CA THR A 17 -7.73 12.89 -4.29
C THR A 17 -8.98 13.71 -4.01
N GLN A 18 -9.93 13.77 -4.94
CA GLN A 18 -11.22 14.41 -4.71
C GLN A 18 -11.98 13.77 -3.54
N ALA A 19 -12.00 12.45 -3.42
CA ALA A 19 -12.62 11.77 -2.28
C ALA A 19 -11.98 12.19 -0.94
N ILE A 20 -10.65 12.34 -0.91
CA ILE A 20 -9.91 12.80 0.27
C ILE A 20 -10.25 14.27 0.61
N GLU A 21 -10.26 15.14 -0.39
CA GLU A 21 -10.60 16.56 -0.23
C GLU A 21 -12.03 16.78 0.28
N ASN A 22 -12.95 15.89 -0.09
CA ASN A 22 -14.34 15.91 0.36
C ASN A 22 -14.58 15.06 1.63
N GLU A 23 -13.52 14.55 2.26
CA GLU A 23 -13.58 13.72 3.48
C GLU A 23 -14.41 12.42 3.34
N ILE A 24 -14.53 11.89 2.12
CA ILE A 24 -15.34 10.71 1.80
C ILE A 24 -14.50 9.44 1.97
N ASN A 25 -14.93 8.53 2.85
CA ASN A 25 -14.35 7.19 3.02
C ASN A 25 -12.81 7.22 3.10
N LEU A 26 -12.26 8.16 3.87
CA LEU A 26 -10.84 8.54 3.85
C LEU A 26 -9.88 7.35 3.87
N ARG A 27 -10.08 6.37 4.75
CA ARG A 27 -9.26 5.16 4.80
C ARG A 27 -9.17 4.47 3.44
N SER A 28 -10.31 4.18 2.83
CA SER A 28 -10.38 3.50 1.54
C SER A 28 -9.79 4.37 0.43
N ALA A 29 -10.04 5.67 0.46
CA ALA A 29 -9.49 6.61 -0.52
C ALA A 29 -7.95 6.62 -0.47
N TYR A 30 -7.36 6.77 0.72
CA TYR A 30 -5.92 6.68 0.91
C TYR A 30 -5.35 5.30 0.53
N SER A 31 -6.00 4.20 0.94
CA SER A 31 -5.54 2.84 0.62
C SER A 31 -5.52 2.56 -0.89
N ASN A 32 -6.58 2.96 -1.60
CA ASN A 32 -6.66 2.75 -3.04
C ASN A 32 -5.76 3.71 -3.83
N ARG A 33 -5.58 4.96 -3.35
CA ARG A 33 -4.63 5.89 -3.96
C ARG A 33 -3.18 5.45 -3.76
N CYS A 34 -2.86 4.86 -2.62
CA CYS A 34 -1.59 4.16 -2.42
C CYS A 34 -1.35 3.06 -3.47
N LEU A 35 -2.35 2.21 -3.73
CA LEU A 35 -2.25 1.19 -4.78
C LEU A 35 -2.06 1.82 -6.17
N ALA A 36 -2.79 2.88 -6.49
CA ALA A 36 -2.64 3.57 -7.77
C ALA A 36 -1.22 4.15 -7.93
N PHE A 37 -0.66 4.77 -6.87
CA PHE A 37 0.72 5.24 -6.85
C PHE A 37 1.75 4.12 -7.05
N LEU A 38 1.53 2.92 -6.48
CA LEU A 38 2.38 1.76 -6.77
C LEU A 38 2.41 1.40 -8.26
N GLN A 39 1.27 1.52 -8.96
CA GLN A 39 1.16 1.17 -10.38
C GLN A 39 1.84 2.18 -11.30
N VAL A 40 1.83 3.47 -10.91
CA VAL A 40 2.56 4.53 -11.63
C VAL A 40 3.99 4.74 -11.10
N GLN A 41 4.47 3.86 -10.22
CA GLN A 41 5.83 3.85 -9.66
C GLN A 41 6.20 5.05 -8.78
N GLU A 42 5.19 5.74 -8.24
CA GLU A 42 5.32 6.86 -7.30
C GLU A 42 5.40 6.35 -5.85
N TYR A 43 6.48 5.61 -5.54
CA TYR A 43 6.56 4.80 -4.33
C TYR A 43 6.55 5.60 -3.03
N GLN A 44 7.18 6.78 -2.98
CA GLN A 44 7.14 7.63 -1.79
C GLN A 44 5.71 8.13 -1.50
N ASN A 45 4.93 8.43 -2.54
CA ASN A 45 3.54 8.83 -2.39
C ASN A 45 2.67 7.64 -1.94
N ALA A 46 2.94 6.44 -2.47
CA ALA A 46 2.31 5.22 -1.97
C ALA A 46 2.58 5.01 -0.47
N VAL A 47 3.83 5.17 0.00
CA VAL A 47 4.16 5.04 1.43
C VAL A 47 3.35 6.01 2.29
N LYS A 48 3.26 7.28 1.89
CA LYS A 48 2.50 8.30 2.61
C LYS A 48 1.02 7.94 2.71
N ASP A 49 0.40 7.57 1.59
CA ASP A 49 -1.03 7.26 1.54
C ASP A 49 -1.37 5.97 2.30
N CYS A 50 -0.58 4.91 2.12
CA CYS A 50 -0.79 3.69 2.89
C CYS A 50 -0.60 3.93 4.40
N THR A 51 0.36 4.76 4.80
CA THR A 51 0.53 5.15 6.20
C THR A 51 -0.71 5.85 6.72
N ARG A 52 -1.26 6.80 5.95
CA ARG A 52 -2.47 7.49 6.36
C ARG A 52 -3.67 6.55 6.47
N ALA A 53 -3.81 5.59 5.54
CA ALA A 53 -4.84 4.57 5.60
C ALA A 53 -4.71 3.64 6.84
N ILE A 54 -3.48 3.37 7.29
CA ILE A 54 -3.20 2.58 8.49
C ILE A 54 -3.55 3.39 9.77
N GLU A 55 -3.19 4.67 9.81
CA GLU A 55 -3.40 5.56 10.96
C GLU A 55 -4.85 5.92 11.22
N ILE A 56 -5.65 6.10 10.16
CA ILE A 56 -7.09 6.28 10.30
C ILE A 56 -7.58 5.02 11.00
N SER A 57 -8.23 5.17 12.16
CA SER A 57 -8.76 4.07 12.96
C SER A 57 -10.28 4.03 12.86
N ASP A 58 -10.76 2.90 12.38
CA ASP A 58 -12.11 2.42 12.34
C ASP A 58 -11.96 1.02 12.89
N ASN A 59 -12.97 0.52 13.58
CA ASN A 59 -12.92 -0.72 14.35
C ASN A 59 -12.76 -2.01 13.50
N LEU A 60 -12.24 -1.89 12.27
CA LEU A 60 -12.07 -2.90 11.24
C LEU A 60 -10.58 -3.15 10.96
N ARG A 61 -9.92 -3.93 11.84
CA ARG A 61 -8.51 -4.39 11.68
C ARG A 61 -8.21 -5.01 10.30
N THR A 62 -9.22 -5.58 9.64
CA THR A 62 -9.07 -6.31 8.38
C THR A 62 -8.68 -5.43 7.19
N GLN A 63 -9.07 -4.15 7.17
CA GLN A 63 -8.71 -3.25 6.06
C GLN A 63 -7.25 -2.76 6.12
N SER A 64 -6.61 -2.86 7.28
CA SER A 64 -5.20 -2.51 7.46
C SER A 64 -4.26 -3.51 6.78
N ILE A 65 -4.71 -4.75 6.50
CA ILE A 65 -3.86 -5.81 5.91
C ILE A 65 -3.34 -5.38 4.53
N GLU A 66 -4.21 -4.92 3.64
CA GLU A 66 -3.83 -4.47 2.29
C GLU A 66 -2.89 -3.26 2.35
N ALA A 67 -3.18 -2.30 3.25
CA ALA A 67 -2.36 -1.11 3.40
C ALA A 67 -0.95 -1.46 3.90
N TYR A 68 -0.80 -2.40 4.83
CA TYR A 68 0.52 -2.91 5.24
C TYR A 68 1.24 -3.62 4.08
N ILE A 69 0.55 -4.49 3.33
CA ILE A 69 1.18 -5.18 2.19
C ILE A 69 1.65 -4.20 1.12
N ASN A 70 0.82 -3.22 0.78
CA ASN A 70 1.12 -2.23 -0.24
C ASN A 70 2.22 -1.25 0.21
N ARG A 71 2.21 -0.81 1.48
CA ARG A 71 3.31 0.01 2.03
C ARG A 71 4.63 -0.77 2.05
N GLY A 72 4.58 -2.04 2.45
CA GLY A 72 5.75 -2.90 2.41
C GLY A 72 6.29 -3.09 0.99
N LEU A 73 5.39 -3.23 0.00
CA LEU A 73 5.80 -3.28 -1.41
C LEU A 73 6.44 -1.98 -1.88
N ALA A 74 5.90 -0.82 -1.47
CA ALA A 74 6.49 0.48 -1.78
C ALA A 74 7.88 0.63 -1.16
N HIS A 75 8.05 0.30 0.13
CA HIS A 75 9.35 0.26 0.80
C HIS A 75 10.34 -0.67 0.07
N TYR A 76 9.90 -1.88 -0.32
CA TYR A 76 10.74 -2.79 -1.09
C TYR A 76 11.21 -2.16 -2.42
N ARG A 77 10.30 -1.49 -3.15
CA ARG A 77 10.64 -0.82 -4.41
C ARG A 77 11.57 0.38 -4.22
N LEU A 78 11.57 0.98 -3.04
CA LEU A 78 12.51 2.03 -2.62
C LEU A 78 13.86 1.48 -2.13
N GLY A 79 14.03 0.16 -2.02
CA GLY A 79 15.22 -0.47 -1.43
C GLY A 79 15.23 -0.49 0.10
N GLU A 80 14.12 -0.11 0.73
CA GLU A 80 13.95 -0.03 2.18
C GLU A 80 13.49 -1.39 2.74
N PHE A 81 14.32 -2.42 2.54
CA PHE A 81 13.93 -3.82 2.77
C PHE A 81 13.54 -4.15 4.21
N ASP A 82 14.21 -3.55 5.20
CA ASP A 82 13.86 -3.78 6.61
C ASP A 82 12.47 -3.20 6.94
N ALA A 83 12.15 -2.01 6.43
CA ALA A 83 10.82 -1.42 6.58
C ALA A 83 9.75 -2.29 5.89
N ALA A 84 10.04 -2.82 4.70
CA ALA A 84 9.16 -3.75 4.02
C ALA A 84 8.86 -5.01 4.86
N VAL A 85 9.88 -5.60 5.46
CA VAL A 85 9.72 -6.78 6.34
C VAL A 85 8.86 -6.46 7.56
N VAL A 86 9.04 -5.29 8.18
CA VAL A 86 8.21 -4.84 9.30
C VAL A 86 6.74 -4.78 8.90
N ASP A 87 6.43 -4.19 7.75
CA ASP A 87 5.06 -4.09 7.25
C ASP A 87 4.43 -5.45 6.94
N TYR A 88 5.17 -6.35 6.30
CA TYR A 88 4.66 -7.70 6.06
C TYR A 88 4.44 -8.50 7.34
N ASN A 89 5.25 -8.27 8.37
CA ASN A 89 5.03 -8.85 9.70
C ASN A 89 3.73 -8.33 10.34
N GLN A 90 3.42 -7.04 10.18
CA GLN A 90 2.14 -6.48 10.66
C GLN A 90 0.95 -7.11 9.94
N ALA A 91 1.03 -7.26 8.61
CA ALA A 91 -0.02 -7.93 7.84
C ALA A 91 -0.23 -9.38 8.32
N LEU A 92 0.84 -10.13 8.57
CA LEU A 92 0.78 -11.52 9.06
C LEU A 92 0.31 -11.61 10.52
N ALA A 93 0.58 -10.62 11.35
CA ALA A 93 0.04 -10.56 12.72
C ALA A 93 -1.50 -10.42 12.72
N ILE A 94 -2.07 -9.77 11.70
CA ILE A 94 -3.53 -9.64 11.55
C ILE A 94 -4.11 -10.86 10.83
N LYS A 95 -3.48 -11.33 9.75
CA LYS A 95 -3.90 -12.49 8.97
C LYS A 95 -2.71 -13.45 8.78
N PRO A 96 -2.54 -14.43 9.69
CA PRO A 96 -1.39 -15.33 9.68
C PRO A 96 -1.20 -16.18 8.43
N HIS A 97 -2.21 -16.29 7.56
CA HIS A 97 -2.15 -17.08 6.32
C HIS A 97 -2.27 -16.21 5.05
N GLU A 98 -1.87 -14.94 5.14
CA GLU A 98 -1.86 -14.05 3.97
C GLU A 98 -0.64 -14.35 3.07
N PHE A 99 -0.89 -15.11 2.01
CA PHE A 99 0.15 -15.57 1.07
C PHE A 99 1.02 -14.43 0.53
N ARG A 100 0.43 -13.28 0.15
CA ARG A 100 1.19 -12.15 -0.41
C ARG A 100 2.20 -11.59 0.59
N ALA A 101 1.82 -11.51 1.87
CA ALA A 101 2.71 -11.02 2.92
C ALA A 101 3.87 -12.00 3.16
N TYR A 102 3.61 -13.32 3.20
CA TYR A 102 4.69 -14.32 3.29
C TYR A 102 5.65 -14.26 2.11
N TYR A 103 5.11 -14.26 0.88
CA TYR A 103 5.90 -14.23 -0.35
C TYR A 103 6.79 -12.98 -0.38
N ASN A 104 6.20 -11.78 -0.22
CA ASN A 104 6.96 -10.54 -0.30
C ASN A 104 7.98 -10.40 0.84
N ARG A 105 7.67 -10.92 2.04
CA ARG A 105 8.64 -10.96 3.15
C ARG A 105 9.83 -11.85 2.84
N GLY A 106 9.62 -12.99 2.19
CA GLY A 106 10.71 -13.86 1.72
C GLY A 106 11.61 -13.13 0.72
N VAL A 107 11.01 -12.48 -0.27
CA VAL A 107 11.71 -11.68 -1.29
C VAL A 107 12.50 -10.54 -0.64
N ALA A 108 11.90 -9.79 0.29
CA ALA A 108 12.57 -8.69 0.99
C ALA A 108 13.75 -9.18 1.87
N ASN A 109 13.61 -10.31 2.55
CA ASN A 109 14.72 -10.89 3.33
C ASN A 109 15.87 -11.38 2.43
N ALA A 110 15.56 -11.89 1.23
CA ALA A 110 16.60 -12.27 0.28
C ALA A 110 17.33 -11.06 -0.31
N ALA A 111 16.64 -9.93 -0.48
CA ALA A 111 17.22 -8.71 -1.04
C ALA A 111 18.08 -7.90 -0.05
N LYS A 112 17.87 -8.07 1.26
CA LYS A 112 18.66 -7.38 2.29
C LYS A 112 19.93 -8.12 2.73
N GLY A 113 20.07 -9.39 2.34
CA GLY A 113 21.25 -10.23 2.59
C GLY A 113 22.19 -10.22 1.39
#